data_AF-A0A2G9YPD9-F1
#
_entry.id   AF-A0A2G9YPD9-F1
#
_cell.length_a   1.000
_cell.length_b   1.000
_cell.length_c   1.000
_cell.angle_alpha   90.00
_cell.angle_beta   90.00
_cell.angle_gamma   90.00
#
_symmetry.space_group_name_H-M   'P 1'
#
loop_
_entity.id
_entity.type
_entity.pdbx_description
1 polymer ?
#
loop_
_entity_poly.entity_id
_entity_poly.type
_entity_poly.pdbx_seq_one_letter_code
_entity_poly.pdbx_strand_id
1 'polypeptide(L)'
;MDALEKEPIAWQKREELGLVMALLMTTIQVLSSPGKFFDNLEIKKSYLEPLYFYFANCCVFSLVIILKPLLKKGISVQALLALIFALISIPIFALILVPIISFITTSIMHLSVLLFRGKGGFKGTFNVLSYAGATGILYFIPFIGPLVYGIWSSIVVVIAYKRIHKFSTAKAIFAYCLPVLFAIFFISVAIVIPNLLRARSIANEAVATATVKMISTAIETYASTNNGQYPSDEYDLRYSTPPPFGKFYNNKAIQGYSYSLTLNPSGYEITATPSQCAVTGTKIFTIETKGKISEKNCK
;
A
#
# COMPACT_ATOMS: atom_id res chain seq x y z
N MET A 1 30.86 9.62 42.36
CA MET A 1 30.71 8.38 41.57
C MET A 1 30.80 8.82 40.13
N ASP A 2 32.03 8.85 39.62
CA ASP A 2 32.34 9.40 38.30
C ASP A 2 31.51 8.67 37.25
N ALA A 3 30.85 9.44 36.39
CA ALA A 3 30.16 8.88 35.24
C ALA A 3 31.21 8.15 34.41
N LEU A 4 31.19 6.82 34.44
CA LEU A 4 32.05 5.96 33.62
C LEU A 4 32.06 6.53 32.20
N GLU A 5 33.21 7.04 31.79
CA GLU A 5 33.39 7.70 30.51
C GLU A 5 33.04 6.67 29.43
N LYS A 6 31.99 6.95 28.66
CA LYS A 6 31.54 6.03 27.63
C LYS A 6 32.61 5.96 26.56
N GLU A 7 33.16 4.77 26.33
CA GLU A 7 34.10 4.58 25.23
C GLU A 7 33.41 4.94 23.89
N PRO A 8 33.94 5.92 23.13
CA PRO A 8 33.35 6.33 21.87
C PRO A 8 33.34 5.17 20.87
N ILE A 9 32.29 5.12 20.04
CA ILE A 9 32.22 4.14 18.96
C ILE A 9 33.31 4.39 17.91
N ALA A 10 33.69 3.37 17.15
CA ALA A 10 34.83 3.47 16.23
C ALA A 10 34.66 4.59 15.18
N TRP A 11 33.44 4.82 14.68
CA TRP A 11 33.15 5.91 13.73
C TRP A 11 33.45 7.30 14.27
N GLN A 12 33.24 7.50 15.58
CA GLN A 12 33.49 8.78 16.24
C GLN A 12 35.00 9.02 16.46
N LYS A 13 35.82 7.95 16.40
CA LYS A 13 37.29 7.99 16.44
C LYS A 13 37.95 7.90 15.05
N ARG A 14 37.22 8.21 13.97
CA ARG A 14 37.72 8.05 12.60
C ARG A 14 38.94 8.90 12.25
N GLU A 15 39.17 10.00 12.96
CA GLU A 15 40.35 10.86 12.78
C GLU A 15 41.63 10.14 13.23
N GLU A 16 41.51 9.27 14.24
CA GLU A 16 42.60 8.44 14.77
C GLU A 16 42.73 7.11 14.00
N LEU A 17 41.61 6.44 13.73
CA LEU A 17 41.57 5.10 13.12
C LEU A 17 41.68 5.13 11.58
N GLY A 18 41.39 6.27 10.96
CA GLY A 18 41.15 6.37 9.52
C GLY A 18 39.76 5.87 9.10
N LEU A 19 39.29 6.33 7.93
CA LEU A 19 37.90 6.11 7.48
C LEU A 19 37.53 4.64 7.28
N VAL A 20 38.39 3.86 6.64
CA VAL A 20 38.10 2.46 6.30
C VAL A 20 38.01 1.60 7.56
N MET A 21 38.99 1.75 8.46
CA MET A 21 39.01 0.99 9.71
C MET A 21 37.86 1.39 10.62
N ALA A 22 37.56 2.69 10.74
CA ALA A 22 36.43 3.19 11.51
C ALA A 22 35.09 2.64 10.97
N LEU A 23 34.92 2.58 9.65
CA LEU A 23 33.73 2.00 9.01
C LEU A 23 33.60 0.51 9.33
N LEU A 24 34.66 -0.27 9.10
CA LEU A 24 34.68 -1.71 9.36
C LEU A 24 34.41 -2.04 10.82
N MET A 25 35.13 -1.40 11.74
CA MET A 25 34.96 -1.62 13.18
C MET A 25 33.55 -1.25 13.64
N THR A 26 32.99 -0.14 13.15
CA THR A 26 31.62 0.26 13.48
C THR A 26 30.61 -0.76 12.96
N THR A 27 30.78 -1.24 11.73
CA THR A 27 29.92 -2.29 11.17
C THR A 27 30.00 -3.58 11.99
N ILE A 28 31.20 -4.00 12.39
CA ILE A 28 31.40 -5.16 13.27
C ILE A 28 30.75 -4.93 14.63
N GLN A 29 30.88 -3.75 15.23
CA GLN A 29 30.25 -3.39 16.51
C GLN A 29 28.73 -3.45 16.44
N VAL A 30 28.12 -2.89 15.38
CA VAL A 30 26.66 -2.95 15.14
C VAL A 30 26.20 -4.38 14.93
N LEU A 31 26.94 -5.18 14.17
CA LEU A 31 26.60 -6.57 13.87
C LEU A 31 26.79 -7.51 15.06
N SER A 32 27.84 -7.33 15.85
CA SER A 32 28.26 -8.32 16.85
C SER A 32 27.85 -7.93 18.27
N SER A 33 27.65 -6.65 18.55
CA SER A 33 27.31 -6.15 19.90
C SER A 33 26.44 -4.88 19.84
N PRO A 34 25.26 -4.93 19.18
CA PRO A 34 24.41 -3.75 18.99
C PRO A 34 24.00 -3.08 20.30
N GLY A 35 23.77 -3.85 21.37
CA GLY A 35 23.42 -3.29 22.68
C GLY A 35 24.50 -2.36 23.23
N LYS A 36 25.75 -2.85 23.30
CA LYS A 36 26.91 -2.06 23.75
C LYS A 36 27.15 -0.87 22.83
N PHE A 37 27.03 -1.08 21.52
CA PHE A 37 27.18 -0.02 20.53
C PHE A 37 26.21 1.15 20.79
N PHE A 38 24.91 0.87 20.91
CA PHE A 38 23.91 1.94 21.13
C PHE A 38 23.90 2.50 22.56
N ASP A 39 24.41 1.76 23.55
CA ASP A 39 24.62 2.30 24.90
C ASP A 39 25.79 3.33 24.91
N ASN A 40 26.83 3.10 24.11
CA ASN A 40 28.02 3.95 23.97
C ASN A 40 27.89 5.05 22.90
N LEU A 41 26.89 4.97 22.01
CA LEU A 41 26.67 5.95 20.97
C LEU A 41 26.34 7.33 21.56
N GLU A 42 27.24 8.30 21.35
CA GLU A 42 26.98 9.70 21.66
C GLU A 42 26.17 10.36 20.53
N ILE A 43 24.98 10.89 20.86
CA ILE A 43 24.16 11.62 19.90
C ILE A 43 24.66 13.08 19.83
N LYS A 44 25.60 13.33 18.90
CA LYS A 44 26.17 14.66 18.66
C LYS A 44 25.11 15.68 18.21
N LYS A 45 25.43 16.97 18.34
CA LYS A 45 24.52 18.06 17.96
C LYS A 45 24.28 18.12 16.44
N SER A 46 25.25 17.73 15.62
CA SER A 46 25.16 17.73 14.15
C SER A 46 24.60 16.41 13.59
N TYR A 47 23.80 16.48 12.53
CA TYR A 47 23.31 15.31 11.79
C TYR A 47 24.33 14.73 10.81
N LEU A 48 25.42 15.47 10.53
CA LEU A 48 26.42 15.07 9.55
C LEU A 48 27.14 13.77 9.95
N GLU A 49 27.38 13.59 11.25
CA GLU A 49 28.11 12.44 11.77
C GLU A 49 27.45 11.09 11.38
N PRO A 50 26.17 10.83 11.72
CA PRO A 50 25.47 9.62 11.27
C PRO A 50 25.20 9.62 9.76
N LEU A 51 25.00 10.78 9.12
CA LEU A 51 24.76 10.85 7.68
C LEU A 51 25.99 10.39 6.87
N TYR A 52 27.20 10.79 7.26
CA TYR A 52 28.43 10.34 6.60
C TYR A 52 28.64 8.83 6.76
N PHE A 53 28.33 8.27 7.94
CA PHE A 53 28.38 6.83 8.13
C PHE A 53 27.39 6.10 7.20
N TYR A 54 26.16 6.60 7.13
CA TYR A 54 25.13 6.03 6.28
C TYR A 54 25.52 6.11 4.79
N PHE A 55 26.00 7.26 4.34
CA PHE A 55 26.51 7.46 2.98
C PHE A 55 27.67 6.51 2.65
N ALA A 56 28.65 6.37 3.55
CA ALA A 56 29.77 5.45 3.36
C ALA A 56 29.30 4.00 3.21
N ASN A 57 28.33 3.55 4.02
CA ASN A 57 27.70 2.24 3.86
C ASN A 57 26.96 2.10 2.53
N CYS A 58 26.23 3.13 2.09
CA CYS A 58 25.57 3.12 0.78
C CYS A 58 26.59 2.98 -0.37
N CYS A 59 27.74 3.65 -0.28
CA CYS A 59 28.82 3.51 -1.26
C CYS A 59 29.38 2.09 -1.30
N VAL A 60 29.66 1.48 -0.13
CA VAL A 60 30.12 0.09 -0.04
C VAL A 60 29.08 -0.87 -0.62
N PHE A 61 27.81 -0.71 -0.25
CA PHE A 61 26.71 -1.54 -0.74
C PHE A 61 26.56 -1.43 -2.26
N SER A 62 26.62 -0.21 -2.80
CA SER A 62 26.54 0.04 -4.24
C SER A 62 27.71 -0.60 -4.98
N LEU A 63 28.93 -0.47 -4.46
CA LEU A 63 30.12 -1.09 -5.04
C LEU A 63 29.96 -2.62 -5.15
N VAL A 64 29.49 -3.28 -4.10
CA VAL A 64 29.27 -4.74 -4.11
C VAL A 64 28.23 -5.14 -5.17
N ILE A 65 27.15 -4.36 -5.35
CA ILE A 65 26.14 -4.62 -6.38
C ILE A 65 26.74 -4.53 -7.78
N ILE A 66 27.53 -3.48 -8.06
CA ILE A 66 28.12 -3.24 -9.37
C ILE A 66 29.16 -4.31 -9.74
N LEU A 67 29.92 -4.81 -8.76
CA LEU A 67 30.96 -5.82 -9.00
C LEU A 67 30.40 -7.23 -9.24
N LYS A 68 29.21 -7.56 -8.70
CA LYS A 68 28.60 -8.90 -8.82
C LYS A 68 28.41 -9.39 -10.27
N PRO A 69 27.87 -8.58 -11.21
CA PRO A 69 27.74 -8.98 -12.61
C PRO A 69 29.08 -9.29 -13.29
N LEU A 70 30.15 -8.57 -12.94
CA LEU A 70 31.48 -8.74 -13.53
C LEU A 70 32.07 -10.12 -13.20
N LEU A 71 31.84 -10.59 -11.97
CA LEU A 71 32.25 -11.93 -11.54
C LEU A 71 31.51 -13.05 -12.27
N LYS A 72 30.27 -12.80 -12.72
CA LYS A 72 29.42 -13.83 -13.37
C LYS A 72 29.51 -13.86 -14.89
N LYS A 73 29.69 -12.69 -15.53
CA LYS A 73 29.60 -12.54 -16.99
C LYS A 73 30.96 -12.34 -17.68
N GLY A 74 32.06 -12.31 -16.91
CA GLY A 74 33.39 -11.99 -17.43
C GLY A 74 33.59 -10.50 -17.70
N ILE A 75 34.83 -10.11 -18.01
CA ILE A 75 35.22 -8.71 -18.24
C ILE A 75 35.19 -8.45 -19.76
N SER A 76 34.18 -7.71 -20.22
CA SER A 76 34.12 -7.15 -21.58
C SER A 76 34.37 -5.64 -21.58
N VAL A 77 34.73 -5.07 -22.73
CA VAL A 77 34.88 -3.61 -22.87
C VAL A 77 33.59 -2.88 -22.48
N GLN A 78 32.43 -3.40 -22.90
CA GLN A 78 31.13 -2.85 -22.51
C GLN A 78 30.90 -2.89 -21.00
N ALA A 79 31.34 -3.96 -20.33
CA ALA A 79 31.23 -4.10 -18.88
C ALA A 79 32.14 -3.11 -18.14
N LEU A 80 33.35 -2.87 -18.65
CA LEU A 80 34.28 -1.87 -18.11
C LEU A 80 33.73 -0.44 -18.27
N LEU A 81 33.18 -0.10 -19.43
CA LEU A 81 32.55 1.21 -19.66
C LEU A 81 31.33 1.43 -18.74
N ALA A 82 30.48 0.42 -18.58
CA ALA A 82 29.36 0.47 -17.65
C ALA A 82 29.82 0.63 -16.19
N LEU A 83 30.91 -0.03 -15.80
CA LEU A 83 31.52 0.10 -14.48
C LEU A 83 32.00 1.54 -14.22
N ILE A 84 32.73 2.14 -15.17
CA ILE A 84 33.23 3.53 -15.04
C ILE A 84 32.05 4.49 -14.90
N PHE A 85 31.02 4.35 -15.75
CA PHE A 85 29.83 5.17 -15.67
C PHE A 85 29.12 5.03 -14.32
N ALA A 86 28.98 3.81 -13.80
CA ALA A 86 28.37 3.54 -12.51
C ALA A 86 29.18 4.15 -11.34
N LEU A 87 30.51 4.02 -11.37
CA LEU A 87 31.40 4.54 -10.32
C LEU A 87 31.37 6.08 -10.22
N ILE A 88 31.08 6.78 -11.32
CA ILE A 88 30.97 8.25 -11.34
C ILE A 88 29.54 8.70 -11.01
N SER A 89 28.54 8.14 -11.68
CA SER A 89 27.15 8.60 -11.56
C SER A 89 26.52 8.28 -10.20
N ILE A 90 26.82 7.10 -9.63
CA ILE A 90 26.16 6.65 -8.40
C ILE A 90 26.52 7.52 -7.18
N PRO A 91 27.80 7.87 -6.91
CA PRO A 91 28.12 8.75 -5.79
C PRO A 91 27.49 10.14 -5.93
N ILE A 92 27.44 10.69 -7.16
CA ILE A 92 26.80 11.99 -7.43
C ILE A 92 25.32 11.94 -7.09
N PHE A 93 24.62 10.91 -7.57
CA PHE A 93 23.20 10.73 -7.28
C PHE A 93 22.94 10.44 -5.80
N ALA A 94 23.82 9.66 -5.17
CA ALA A 94 23.76 9.34 -3.75
C ALA A 94 23.95 10.60 -2.87
N LEU A 95 24.79 11.56 -3.27
CA LEU A 95 25.01 12.78 -2.50
C LEU A 95 23.71 13.60 -2.33
N ILE A 96 22.83 13.55 -3.32
CA ILE A 96 21.53 14.23 -3.31
C ILE A 96 20.46 13.33 -2.68
N LEU A 97 20.35 12.08 -3.11
CA LEU A 97 19.28 11.19 -2.69
C LEU A 97 19.42 10.65 -1.26
N VAL A 98 20.63 10.31 -0.82
CA VAL A 98 20.85 9.70 0.50
C VAL A 98 20.36 10.59 1.63
N PRO A 99 20.66 11.91 1.66
CA PRO A 99 20.05 12.81 2.63
C PRO A 99 18.52 12.83 2.53
N ILE A 100 17.95 13.04 1.34
CA ILE A 100 16.49 13.14 1.17
C ILE A 100 15.78 11.88 1.67
N ILE A 101 16.22 10.70 1.21
CA ILE A 101 15.61 9.42 1.57
C ILE A 101 15.79 9.12 3.06
N SER A 102 16.97 9.38 3.64
CA SER A 102 17.22 9.12 5.06
C SER A 102 16.37 10.02 5.96
N PHE A 103 16.18 11.29 5.61
CA PHE A 103 15.30 12.19 6.35
C PHE A 103 13.82 11.82 6.21
N ILE A 104 13.35 11.42 5.03
CA ILE A 104 11.97 10.95 4.83
C ILE A 104 11.73 9.67 5.64
N THR A 105 12.63 8.69 5.53
CA THR A 105 12.53 7.41 6.26
C THR A 105 12.56 7.65 7.77
N THR A 106 13.45 8.53 8.24
CA THR A 106 13.49 8.93 9.64
C THR A 106 12.20 9.60 10.08
N SER A 107 11.63 10.48 9.26
CA SER A 107 10.37 11.16 9.58
C SER A 107 9.24 10.16 9.76
N ILE A 108 9.07 9.24 8.81
CA ILE A 108 8.05 8.17 8.87
C ILE A 108 8.24 7.31 10.13
N MET A 109 9.46 6.86 10.39
CA MET A 109 9.77 6.06 11.58
C MET A 109 9.58 6.86 12.88
N HIS A 110 9.92 8.14 12.88
CA HIS A 110 9.82 9.00 14.05
C HIS A 110 8.36 9.31 14.42
N LEU A 111 7.42 9.32 13.47
CA LEU A 111 5.99 9.39 13.79
C LEU A 111 5.56 8.26 14.74
N SER A 112 6.06 7.05 14.51
CA SER A 112 5.80 5.90 15.39
C SER A 112 6.45 6.11 16.76
N VAL A 113 7.66 6.66 16.80
CA VAL A 113 8.34 7.00 18.05
C VAL A 113 7.55 8.03 18.86
N LEU A 114 7.00 9.06 18.20
CA LEU A 114 6.16 10.08 18.84
C LEU A 114 4.88 9.47 19.42
N LEU A 115 4.22 8.58 18.67
CA LEU A 115 3.02 7.88 19.14
C LEU A 115 3.27 7.09 20.44
N PHE A 116 4.42 6.43 20.55
CA PHE A 116 4.82 5.68 21.75
C PHE A 116 5.59 6.52 22.79
N ARG A 117 5.70 7.84 22.60
CA ARG A 117 6.37 8.83 23.48
C ARG A 117 7.84 8.51 23.77
N GLY A 118 8.62 8.18 22.73
CA GLY A 118 10.03 7.84 22.86
C GLY A 118 10.93 9.02 23.24
N LYS A 119 11.91 8.78 24.12
CA LYS A 119 12.74 9.85 24.73
C LYS A 119 13.92 10.35 23.87
N GLY A 120 14.28 9.64 22.80
CA GLY A 120 15.47 9.92 21.99
C GLY A 120 15.34 11.06 20.96
N GLY A 121 14.15 11.66 20.80
CA GLY A 121 13.91 12.72 19.80
C GLY A 121 14.17 12.30 18.35
N PHE A 122 14.02 13.23 17.41
CA PHE A 122 14.24 12.95 15.98
C PHE A 122 15.69 12.53 15.68
N LYS A 123 16.66 13.20 16.31
CA LYS A 123 18.10 12.86 16.21
C LYS A 123 18.39 11.43 16.60
N GLY A 124 17.77 10.93 17.67
CA GLY A 124 17.89 9.54 18.08
C GLY A 124 17.41 8.59 16.99
N THR A 125 16.25 8.85 16.40
CA THR A 125 15.71 8.02 15.30
C THR A 125 16.61 8.06 14.07
N PHE A 126 17.14 9.23 13.70
CA PHE A 126 18.07 9.37 12.59
C PHE A 126 19.34 8.53 12.82
N ASN A 127 19.94 8.63 14.01
CA ASN A 127 21.11 7.84 14.39
C ASN A 127 20.82 6.33 14.36
N VAL A 128 19.65 5.89 14.86
CA VAL A 128 19.26 4.48 14.78
C VAL A 128 19.30 4.00 13.34
N LEU A 129 18.65 4.71 12.42
CA LEU A 129 18.56 4.29 11.01
C LEU A 129 19.91 4.33 10.31
N SER A 130 20.68 5.41 10.51
CA SER A 130 22.00 5.55 9.91
C SER A 130 22.95 4.43 10.31
N TYR A 131 23.02 4.08 11.60
CA TYR A 131 23.94 3.04 12.08
C TYR A 131 23.40 1.62 11.86
N ALA A 132 22.09 1.39 12.03
CA ALA A 132 21.49 0.08 11.73
C ALA A 132 21.62 -0.28 10.25
N GLY A 133 21.77 0.71 9.35
CA GLY A 133 22.08 0.50 7.94
C GLY A 133 23.33 -0.36 7.69
N ALA A 134 24.28 -0.42 8.63
CA ALA A 134 25.46 -1.28 8.52
C ALA A 134 25.12 -2.78 8.40
N THR A 135 23.93 -3.18 8.87
CA THR A 135 23.44 -4.56 8.70
C THR A 135 23.23 -4.95 7.23
N GLY A 136 23.17 -3.98 6.32
CA GLY A 136 22.98 -4.19 4.88
C GLY A 136 24.03 -5.10 4.24
N ILE A 137 25.24 -5.21 4.82
CA ILE A 137 26.27 -6.14 4.33
C ILE A 137 25.80 -7.60 4.33
N LEU A 138 24.91 -7.98 5.27
CA LEU A 138 24.36 -9.33 5.39
C LEU A 138 23.52 -9.74 4.18
N TYR A 139 22.94 -8.76 3.48
CA TYR A 139 22.13 -9.00 2.29
C TYR A 139 22.93 -9.72 1.18
N PHE A 140 24.25 -9.56 1.17
CA PHE A 140 25.10 -10.13 0.13
C PHE A 140 25.47 -11.59 0.32
N ILE A 141 25.15 -12.20 1.46
CA ILE A 141 25.33 -13.64 1.70
C ILE A 141 24.46 -14.41 0.68
N PRO A 142 25.03 -15.33 -0.12
CA PRO A 142 24.27 -16.09 -1.11
C PRO A 142 23.10 -16.86 -0.49
N PHE A 143 21.98 -16.93 -1.22
CA PHE A 143 20.73 -17.62 -0.88
C PHE A 143 19.99 -17.13 0.38
N ILE A 144 20.68 -17.09 1.52
CA ILE A 144 20.08 -16.80 2.83
C ILE A 144 20.21 -15.33 3.25
N GLY A 145 21.05 -14.54 2.55
CA GLY A 145 21.37 -13.15 2.91
C GLY A 145 20.15 -12.24 3.11
N PRO A 146 19.15 -12.22 2.20
CA PRO A 146 17.95 -11.41 2.40
C PRO A 146 17.18 -11.75 3.68
N LEU A 147 17.09 -13.04 4.02
CA LEU A 147 16.42 -13.52 5.23
C LEU A 147 17.22 -13.13 6.48
N VAL A 148 18.53 -13.39 6.48
CA VAL A 148 19.44 -13.03 7.59
C VAL A 148 19.44 -11.52 7.81
N TYR A 149 19.52 -10.73 6.74
CA TYR A 149 19.41 -9.28 6.77
C TYR A 149 18.08 -8.84 7.38
N GLY A 150 16.95 -9.34 6.89
CA GLY A 150 15.62 -8.94 7.39
C GLY A 150 15.45 -9.21 8.88
N ILE A 151 15.85 -10.40 9.34
CA ILE A 151 15.75 -10.78 10.75
C ILE A 151 16.73 -9.97 11.61
N TRP A 152 18.01 -9.94 11.23
CA TRP A 152 19.05 -9.32 12.03
C TRP A 152 18.91 -7.80 12.10
N SER A 153 18.61 -7.14 10.98
CA SER A 153 18.37 -5.69 10.96
C SER A 153 17.19 -5.30 11.86
N SER A 154 16.11 -6.10 11.87
CA SER A 154 14.97 -5.90 12.77
C SER A 154 15.39 -5.99 14.23
N ILE A 155 16.20 -7.01 14.60
CA ILE A 155 16.72 -7.16 15.96
C ILE A 155 17.57 -5.95 16.36
N VAL A 156 18.50 -5.52 15.50
CA VAL A 156 19.36 -4.36 15.74
C VAL A 156 18.55 -3.09 15.95
N VAL A 157 17.54 -2.83 15.11
CA VAL A 157 16.67 -1.63 15.24
C VAL A 157 15.84 -1.69 16.53
N VAL A 158 15.28 -2.85 16.89
CA VAL A 158 14.54 -3.02 18.15
C VAL A 158 15.46 -2.75 19.35
N ILE A 159 16.69 -3.26 19.34
CA ILE A 159 17.68 -2.97 20.38
C ILE A 159 17.98 -1.47 20.42
N ALA A 160 18.24 -0.86 19.27
CA ALA A 160 18.54 0.57 19.15
C ALA A 160 17.41 1.43 19.72
N TYR A 161 16.16 1.12 19.39
CA TYR A 161 14.97 1.81 19.90
C TYR A 161 14.83 1.66 21.42
N LYS A 162 15.09 0.47 21.98
CA LYS A 162 15.12 0.28 23.43
C LYS A 162 16.17 1.16 24.09
N ARG A 163 17.39 1.24 23.54
CA ARG A 163 18.50 1.98 24.16
C ARG A 163 18.37 3.49 24.02
N ILE A 164 18.03 3.96 22.82
CA ILE A 164 17.97 5.39 22.47
C ILE A 164 16.63 6.00 22.87
N HIS A 165 15.50 5.37 22.53
CA HIS A 165 14.17 5.90 22.82
C HIS A 165 13.63 5.46 24.18
N LYS A 166 14.36 4.63 24.93
CA LYS A 166 13.96 4.09 26.25
C LYS A 166 12.63 3.34 26.20
N PHE A 167 12.39 2.63 25.10
CA PHE A 167 11.23 1.77 24.95
C PHE A 167 11.40 0.43 25.67
N SER A 168 10.27 -0.16 26.10
CA SER A 168 10.21 -1.59 26.39
C SER A 168 10.33 -2.39 25.08
N THR A 169 10.60 -3.69 25.16
CA THR A 169 10.72 -4.56 23.98
C THR A 169 9.47 -4.51 23.10
N ALA A 170 8.27 -4.63 23.69
CA ALA A 170 7.03 -4.57 22.94
C ALA A 170 6.85 -3.24 22.22
N LYS A 171 7.07 -2.10 22.91
CA LYS A 171 6.97 -0.77 22.29
C LYS A 171 7.95 -0.60 21.14
N ALA A 172 9.19 -1.10 21.28
CA ALA A 172 10.18 -1.01 20.21
C ALA A 172 9.77 -1.82 18.97
N ILE A 173 9.24 -3.04 19.15
CA ILE A 173 8.73 -3.87 18.05
C ILE A 173 7.56 -3.17 17.35
N PHE A 174 6.56 -2.72 18.10
CA PHE A 174 5.41 -2.03 17.52
C PHE A 174 5.83 -0.73 16.82
N ALA A 175 6.67 0.10 17.44
CA ALA A 175 7.14 1.35 16.82
C ALA A 175 7.90 1.11 15.51
N TYR A 176 8.67 0.02 15.41
CA TYR A 176 9.37 -0.33 14.18
C TYR A 176 8.44 -0.87 13.09
N CYS A 177 7.48 -1.74 13.44
CA CYS A 177 6.58 -2.36 12.48
C CYS A 177 5.41 -1.44 12.04
N LEU A 178 5.07 -0.44 12.84
CA LEU A 178 3.86 0.38 12.65
C LEU A 178 3.77 1.02 11.25
N PRO A 179 4.83 1.64 10.69
CA PRO A 179 4.74 2.23 9.34
C PRO A 179 4.43 1.19 8.26
N VAL A 180 5.00 -0.01 8.38
CA VAL A 180 4.75 -1.11 7.42
C VAL A 180 3.32 -1.61 7.55
N LEU A 181 2.80 -1.74 8.77
CA LEU A 181 1.41 -2.14 8.99
C LEU A 181 0.42 -1.13 8.41
N PHE A 182 0.66 0.17 8.58
CA PHE A 182 -0.16 1.21 7.96
C PHE A 182 -0.07 1.18 6.43
N ALA A 183 1.13 1.01 5.87
CA ALA A 183 1.30 0.92 4.43
C ALA A 183 0.50 -0.26 3.84
N ILE A 184 0.57 -1.45 4.46
CA ILE A 184 -0.20 -2.63 4.04
C ILE A 184 -1.71 -2.35 4.15
N PHE A 185 -2.15 -1.74 5.25
CA PHE A 185 -3.55 -1.38 5.43
C PHE A 185 -4.06 -0.46 4.30
N PHE A 186 -3.38 0.65 4.02
CA PHE A 186 -3.82 1.58 2.96
C PHE A 186 -3.77 0.95 1.56
N ILE A 187 -2.76 0.14 1.26
CA ILE A 187 -2.69 -0.60 -0.01
C ILE A 187 -3.88 -1.58 -0.12
N SER A 188 -4.19 -2.31 0.95
CA SER A 188 -5.32 -3.24 0.95
C SER A 188 -6.65 -2.52 0.73
N VAL A 189 -6.87 -1.38 1.39
CA VAL A 189 -8.07 -0.55 1.24
C VAL A 189 -8.19 -0.01 -0.19
N ALA A 190 -7.08 0.47 -0.77
CA ALA A 190 -7.06 0.98 -2.14
C ALA A 190 -7.41 -0.10 -3.19
N ILE A 191 -7.10 -1.37 -2.92
CA ILE A 191 -7.45 -2.49 -3.79
C ILE A 191 -8.89 -2.97 -3.54
N VAL A 192 -9.28 -3.11 -2.27
CA VAL A 192 -10.57 -3.72 -1.88
C VAL A 192 -11.76 -2.82 -2.20
N ILE A 193 -11.68 -1.51 -1.93
CA ILE A 193 -12.83 -0.61 -2.11
C ILE A 193 -13.33 -0.58 -3.56
N PRO A 194 -12.48 -0.33 -4.58
CA PRO A 194 -12.94 -0.30 -5.98
C PRO A 194 -13.55 -1.64 -6.42
N ASN A 195 -12.98 -2.75 -5.98
CA ASN A 195 -13.47 -4.09 -6.31
C ASN A 195 -14.85 -4.36 -5.70
N LEU A 196 -15.04 -3.97 -4.43
CA LEU A 196 -16.34 -4.10 -3.77
C LEU A 196 -17.42 -3.24 -4.43
N LEU A 197 -17.09 -2.00 -4.81
CA LEU A 197 -18.02 -1.12 -5.52
C LEU A 197 -18.39 -1.68 -6.89
N ARG A 198 -17.43 -2.22 -7.65
CA ARG A 198 -17.69 -2.90 -8.93
C ARG A 198 -18.58 -4.13 -8.75
N ALA A 199 -18.29 -4.97 -7.76
CA ALA A 199 -19.10 -6.16 -7.46
C ALA A 199 -20.55 -5.78 -7.12
N ARG A 200 -20.74 -4.72 -6.34
CA ARG A 200 -22.07 -4.18 -6.02
C ARG A 200 -22.80 -3.67 -7.26
N SER A 201 -22.13 -2.93 -8.14
CA SER A 201 -22.70 -2.43 -9.40
C SER A 201 -23.17 -3.58 -10.31
N ILE A 202 -22.35 -4.63 -10.48
CA ILE A 202 -22.70 -5.83 -11.26
C ILE A 202 -23.91 -6.54 -10.66
N ALA A 203 -23.99 -6.65 -9.33
CA ALA A 203 -25.13 -7.24 -8.65
C ALA A 203 -26.42 -6.43 -8.87
N ASN A 204 -26.35 -5.10 -8.79
CA ASN A 204 -27.48 -4.22 -9.07
C ASN A 204 -27.97 -4.39 -10.53
N GLU A 205 -27.05 -4.45 -11.51
CA GLU A 205 -27.38 -4.70 -12.92
C GLU A 205 -28.09 -6.03 -13.15
N ALA A 206 -27.64 -7.09 -12.48
CA ALA A 206 -28.28 -8.41 -12.55
C ALA A 206 -29.70 -8.38 -11.99
N VAL A 207 -29.91 -7.69 -10.86
CA VAL A 207 -31.24 -7.52 -10.26
C VAL A 207 -32.15 -6.65 -11.14
N ALA A 208 -31.62 -5.58 -11.73
CA ALA A 208 -32.37 -4.73 -12.65
C ALA A 208 -32.85 -5.51 -13.87
N THR A 209 -31.97 -6.29 -14.49
CA THR A 209 -32.28 -7.15 -15.63
C THR A 209 -33.33 -8.21 -15.27
N ALA A 210 -33.20 -8.84 -14.11
CA ALA A 210 -34.18 -9.82 -13.63
C ALA A 210 -35.54 -9.17 -13.35
N THR A 211 -35.55 -7.97 -12.77
CA THR A 211 -36.77 -7.24 -12.41
C THR A 211 -37.54 -6.80 -13.65
N VAL A 212 -36.89 -6.22 -14.68
CA VAL A 212 -37.59 -5.82 -15.91
C VAL A 212 -38.19 -7.03 -16.64
N LYS A 213 -37.50 -8.17 -16.64
CA LYS A 213 -38.03 -9.44 -17.19
C LYS A 213 -39.22 -9.95 -16.39
N MET A 214 -39.13 -9.91 -15.06
CA MET A 214 -40.22 -10.28 -14.16
C MET A 214 -41.47 -9.44 -14.46
N ILE A 215 -41.35 -8.11 -14.50
CA ILE A 215 -42.46 -7.19 -14.80
C ILE A 215 -43.01 -7.43 -16.21
N SER A 216 -42.16 -7.66 -17.21
CA SER A 216 -42.62 -8.01 -18.57
C SER A 216 -43.45 -9.30 -18.57
N THR A 217 -42.99 -10.37 -17.90
CA THR A 217 -43.76 -11.61 -17.76
C THR A 217 -45.09 -11.38 -17.07
N ALA A 218 -45.18 -10.46 -16.10
CA ALA A 218 -46.43 -10.00 -15.51
C ALA A 218 -47.45 -9.56 -16.53
N ILE A 219 -46.99 -8.63 -17.37
CA ILE A 219 -47.83 -7.87 -18.27
C ILE A 219 -48.30 -8.79 -19.39
N GLU A 220 -47.44 -9.69 -19.87
CA GLU A 220 -47.80 -10.72 -20.84
C GLU A 220 -48.82 -11.72 -20.26
N THR A 221 -48.66 -12.11 -18.99
CA THR A 221 -49.64 -12.98 -18.29
C THR A 221 -50.99 -12.27 -18.15
N TYR A 222 -50.98 -10.99 -17.78
CA TYR A 222 -52.19 -10.17 -17.72
C TYR A 222 -52.87 -10.09 -19.09
N ALA A 223 -52.14 -9.78 -20.16
CA ALA A 223 -52.71 -9.68 -21.51
C ALA A 223 -53.33 -11.00 -21.97
N SER A 224 -52.74 -12.15 -21.63
CA SER A 224 -53.28 -13.48 -21.96
C SER A 224 -54.67 -13.75 -21.36
N THR A 225 -55.00 -13.09 -20.24
CA THR A 225 -56.29 -13.24 -19.54
C THR A 225 -57.26 -12.08 -19.79
N ASN A 226 -56.80 -11.01 -20.47
CA ASN A 226 -57.57 -9.79 -20.74
C ASN A 226 -57.73 -9.53 -22.24
N ASN A 227 -58.09 -10.58 -23.00
CA ASN A 227 -58.37 -10.48 -24.44
C ASN A 227 -57.22 -9.86 -25.27
N GLY A 228 -55.97 -10.05 -24.84
CA GLY A 228 -54.79 -9.48 -25.50
C GLY A 228 -54.56 -8.00 -25.24
N GLN A 229 -55.31 -7.35 -24.35
CA GLN A 229 -55.08 -5.97 -23.94
C GLN A 229 -54.07 -5.89 -22.80
N TYR A 230 -53.10 -5.00 -22.95
CA TYR A 230 -52.12 -4.68 -21.90
C TYR A 230 -52.72 -3.73 -20.85
N PRO A 231 -52.19 -3.71 -19.62
CA PRO A 231 -52.67 -2.80 -18.58
C PRO A 231 -52.44 -1.33 -18.97
N SER A 232 -53.25 -0.43 -18.42
CA SER A 232 -53.06 1.02 -18.59
C SER A 232 -52.39 1.64 -17.37
N ASP A 233 -52.47 0.99 -16.22
CA ASP A 233 -51.80 1.39 -14.98
C ASP A 233 -51.18 0.17 -14.27
N GLU A 234 -50.12 0.41 -13.48
CA GLU A 234 -49.51 -0.60 -12.64
C GLU A 234 -50.49 -1.15 -11.58
N TYR A 235 -51.52 -0.38 -11.20
CA TYR A 235 -52.61 -0.87 -10.33
C TYR A 235 -53.38 -2.06 -10.93
N ASP A 236 -53.53 -2.14 -12.25
CA ASP A 236 -54.23 -3.25 -12.94
C ASP A 236 -53.50 -4.60 -12.73
N LEU A 237 -52.17 -4.55 -12.60
CA LEU A 237 -51.31 -5.70 -12.34
C LEU A 237 -51.37 -6.18 -10.88
N ARG A 238 -52.03 -5.44 -9.98
CA ARG A 238 -52.09 -5.76 -8.55
C ARG A 238 -53.47 -6.17 -8.06
N TYR A 239 -54.52 -5.73 -8.74
CA TYR A 239 -55.90 -6.07 -8.40
C TYR A 239 -56.55 -7.10 -9.34
N SER A 240 -55.79 -7.61 -10.32
CA SER A 240 -56.17 -8.80 -11.09
C SER A 240 -56.13 -10.06 -10.21
N THR A 241 -56.99 -11.03 -10.51
CA THR A 241 -57.08 -12.29 -9.75
C THR A 241 -56.60 -13.48 -10.59
N PRO A 242 -55.50 -14.16 -10.24
CA PRO A 242 -54.57 -13.87 -9.14
C PRO A 242 -53.60 -12.71 -9.47
N PRO A 243 -53.17 -11.91 -8.47
CA PRO A 243 -52.35 -10.75 -8.73
C PRO A 243 -50.93 -11.19 -9.09
N PRO A 244 -50.44 -10.85 -10.29
CA PRO A 244 -49.11 -11.28 -10.71
C PRO A 244 -47.98 -10.62 -9.87
N PHE A 245 -48.19 -9.44 -9.27
CA PHE A 245 -47.15 -8.67 -8.56
C PHE A 245 -47.60 -8.00 -7.24
N GLY A 246 -46.70 -7.93 -6.25
CA GLY A 246 -46.99 -7.42 -4.90
C GLY A 246 -46.33 -6.07 -4.52
N LYS A 247 -45.51 -5.47 -5.40
CA LYS A 247 -44.78 -4.21 -5.14
C LYS A 247 -44.89 -3.27 -6.34
N PHE A 248 -44.95 -1.95 -6.08
CA PHE A 248 -44.85 -0.92 -7.12
C PHE A 248 -43.39 -0.66 -7.48
N TYR A 249 -43.11 -0.62 -8.77
CA TYR A 249 -41.81 -0.33 -9.36
C TYR A 249 -41.79 1.04 -10.03
N ASN A 250 -42.93 1.52 -10.56
CA ASN A 250 -42.95 2.78 -11.29
C ASN A 250 -42.51 3.95 -10.40
N ASN A 251 -41.52 4.70 -10.89
CA ASN A 251 -40.87 5.81 -10.20
C ASN A 251 -40.25 5.44 -8.84
N LYS A 252 -39.86 4.18 -8.64
CA LYS A 252 -39.18 3.71 -7.41
C LYS A 252 -37.73 3.35 -7.68
N ALA A 253 -36.85 3.78 -6.78
CA ALA A 253 -35.47 3.35 -6.72
C ALA A 253 -35.36 2.08 -5.87
N ILE A 254 -34.99 0.97 -6.49
CA ILE A 254 -34.85 -0.34 -5.85
C ILE A 254 -33.47 -0.90 -6.22
N GLN A 255 -32.65 -1.13 -5.19
CA GLN A 255 -31.30 -1.72 -5.33
C GLN A 255 -30.41 -1.01 -6.39
N GLY A 256 -30.37 0.33 -6.33
CA GLY A 256 -29.48 1.13 -7.18
C GLY A 256 -30.01 1.42 -8.59
N TYR A 257 -31.23 0.98 -8.91
CA TYR A 257 -31.92 1.25 -10.16
C TYR A 257 -33.28 1.90 -9.93
N SER A 258 -33.64 2.85 -10.77
CA SER A 258 -34.96 3.47 -10.86
C SER A 258 -35.73 2.85 -12.02
N TYR A 259 -37.00 2.51 -11.79
CA TYR A 259 -37.84 1.89 -12.82
C TYR A 259 -38.91 2.86 -13.30
N SER A 260 -39.14 2.90 -14.61
CA SER A 260 -40.19 3.68 -15.27
C SER A 260 -41.02 2.73 -16.13
N LEU A 261 -42.33 2.72 -15.92
CA LEU A 261 -43.28 1.87 -16.65
C LEU A 261 -44.17 2.78 -17.51
N THR A 262 -44.11 2.58 -18.82
CA THR A 262 -45.03 3.20 -19.79
C THR A 262 -45.99 2.12 -20.27
N LEU A 263 -47.24 2.17 -19.82
CA LEU A 263 -48.25 1.15 -20.05
C LEU A 263 -49.35 1.70 -20.95
N ASN A 264 -49.69 1.00 -22.03
CA ASN A 264 -50.80 1.33 -22.93
C ASN A 264 -51.53 0.04 -23.34
N PRO A 265 -52.83 0.08 -23.66
CA PRO A 265 -53.57 -1.09 -24.12
C PRO A 265 -52.96 -1.81 -25.34
N SER A 266 -52.20 -1.08 -26.17
CA SER A 266 -51.54 -1.58 -27.38
C SER A 266 -50.10 -2.10 -27.17
N GLY A 267 -49.52 -1.89 -25.99
CA GLY A 267 -48.15 -2.32 -25.69
C GLY A 267 -47.57 -1.63 -24.46
N TYR A 268 -46.38 -2.08 -24.05
CA TYR A 268 -45.68 -1.52 -22.90
C TYR A 268 -44.19 -1.30 -23.19
N GLU A 269 -43.60 -0.39 -22.42
CA GLU A 269 -42.16 -0.18 -22.32
C GLU A 269 -41.78 -0.05 -20.84
N ILE A 270 -40.83 -0.86 -20.39
CA ILE A 270 -40.28 -0.78 -19.03
C ILE A 270 -38.81 -0.42 -19.14
N THR A 271 -38.39 0.65 -18.47
CA THR A 271 -37.00 1.08 -18.44
C THR A 271 -36.47 1.06 -17.01
N ALA A 272 -35.34 0.39 -16.79
CA ALA A 272 -34.55 0.44 -15.57
C ALA A 272 -33.29 1.28 -15.81
N THR A 273 -33.20 2.43 -15.15
CA THR A 273 -32.05 3.34 -15.20
C THR A 273 -31.24 3.26 -13.91
N PRO A 274 -29.91 3.26 -13.95
CA PRO A 274 -29.13 3.32 -12.72
C PRO A 274 -29.39 4.65 -12.01
N SER A 275 -29.64 4.61 -10.70
CA SER A 275 -29.90 5.83 -9.90
C SER A 275 -28.71 6.80 -9.92
N GLN A 276 -27.49 6.29 -10.05
CA GLN A 276 -26.29 7.07 -10.35
C GLN A 276 -25.47 6.33 -11.40
N CYS A 277 -25.36 6.91 -12.60
CA CYS A 277 -24.58 6.34 -13.68
C CYS A 277 -23.10 6.16 -13.26
N ALA A 278 -22.51 5.03 -13.67
CA ALA A 278 -21.14 4.61 -13.33
C ALA A 278 -20.87 4.32 -11.84
N VAL A 279 -21.87 4.47 -10.96
CA VAL A 279 -21.75 4.18 -9.51
C VAL A 279 -22.65 3.01 -9.12
N THR A 280 -23.96 3.13 -9.36
CA THR A 280 -24.91 2.06 -9.02
C THR A 280 -25.15 1.08 -10.16
N GLY A 281 -24.77 1.46 -11.39
CA GLY A 281 -24.85 0.65 -12.60
C GLY A 281 -24.26 1.41 -13.79
N THR A 282 -23.93 0.70 -14.86
CA THR A 282 -23.34 1.25 -16.10
C THR A 282 -24.28 1.16 -17.30
N LYS A 283 -25.32 0.32 -17.20
CA LYS A 283 -26.28 0.07 -18.27
C LYS A 283 -27.70 0.48 -17.87
N ILE A 284 -28.44 0.95 -18.86
CA ILE A 284 -29.89 1.11 -18.86
C ILE A 284 -30.47 -0.11 -19.55
N PHE A 285 -31.49 -0.72 -18.95
CA PHE A 285 -32.20 -1.86 -19.51
C PHE A 285 -33.61 -1.44 -19.90
N THR A 286 -33.99 -1.65 -21.16
CA THR A 286 -35.34 -1.37 -21.66
C THR A 286 -35.93 -2.64 -22.24
N ILE A 287 -37.12 -3.01 -21.79
CA ILE A 287 -37.88 -4.14 -22.33
C ILE A 287 -39.19 -3.63 -22.93
N GLU A 288 -39.42 -4.01 -24.18
CA GLU A 288 -40.62 -3.68 -24.94
C GLU A 288 -41.56 -4.89 -25.01
N THR A 289 -42.78 -4.62 -25.48
CA THR A 289 -43.81 -5.62 -25.81
C THR A 289 -43.24 -6.86 -26.52
N LYS A 290 -43.72 -8.06 -26.16
CA LYS A 290 -43.20 -9.36 -26.62
C LYS A 290 -41.81 -9.72 -26.05
N GLY A 291 -41.42 -9.10 -24.93
CA GLY A 291 -40.24 -9.49 -24.14
C GLY A 291 -38.88 -9.14 -24.76
N LYS A 292 -38.82 -8.24 -25.74
CA LYS A 292 -37.57 -7.83 -26.37
C LYS A 292 -36.79 -6.91 -25.44
N ILE A 293 -35.65 -7.39 -24.91
CA ILE A 293 -34.76 -6.59 -24.07
C ILE A 293 -33.67 -5.90 -24.91
N SER A 294 -33.42 -4.63 -24.60
CA SER A 294 -32.32 -3.84 -25.13
C SER A 294 -31.50 -3.25 -23.98
N GLU A 295 -30.19 -3.15 -24.19
CA GLU A 295 -29.27 -2.54 -23.24
C GLU A 295 -28.51 -1.38 -23.89
N LYS A 296 -28.29 -0.33 -23.11
CA LYS A 296 -27.53 0.85 -23.54
C LYS A 296 -26.71 1.37 -22.38
N ASN A 297 -25.49 1.85 -22.64
CA ASN A 297 -24.70 2.51 -21.61
C ASN A 297 -25.41 3.78 -21.12
N CYS A 298 -25.48 3.96 -19.80
CA CYS A 298 -25.90 5.24 -19.24
C CYS A 298 -24.85 6.31 -19.61
N LYS A 299 -25.32 7.53 -19.85
CA LYS A 299 -24.48 8.68 -20.20
C LYS A 299 -24.46 9.66 -19.04
#